data_AF-A0A9C7URU6-F1
#
_entry.id   AF-A0A9C7URU6-F1
#
_cell.length_a   1.000
_cell.length_b   1.000
_cell.length_c   1.000
_cell.angle_alpha   90.00
_cell.angle_beta   90.00
_cell.angle_gamma   90.00
#
_symmetry.space_group_name_H-M   'P 1'
#
loop_
_entity.id
_entity.type
_entity.pdbx_description
1 polymer ?
#
loop_
_entity_poly.entity_id
_entity_poly.type
_entity_poly.pdbx_seq_one_letter_code
_entity_poly.pdbx_strand_id
1 'polypeptide(L)'
;MGSKSHFTSKLVVFASILVLLLFHSSEAQSWKDSLERWIPKEMERSFQGIFYNIDPPGGIPGSVTAADSHYQPDYYYNWIRDAAITMDVVVTLYEKAKEPSQVKKLEDILKSYVHYNYIIQRTPNPTGNLTTGGLGAAHYLLNGSAFTGSWCSVENDGPALRAVAVMRFAKEYLRRHGDLSYVKKWIFNNETNPPTTVTRADLDYIVRVWPDPCCGPWETFFVVHFWDQLLIRKALLQGAKFAEMLGYMNASSYYTKQAKELTSNMSKFISHVHGVVLESIDAPRDTIHETFIDTSTILAVLYGYNDDGFYAPDDPYVMNTANLLRLIYKDLFPVNRRRSQDEGVLFGRFPNDNYDGIATGNGVKGNPWFLCTLGMARYYFELAKRFSEYTTLTIHSKWMLPLLDHLGSSHSHSMPPVVGEALNHFQVGETLQKAQLCQIAKALLTEADKIVYAVYRHVPETGMLTEEINRFTGFEQGAKNLTWSYDSFVTAIWSRKHSLKAFHSNCPL
;
A
#
# COMPACT_ATOMS: atom_id res chain seq x y z
N MET A 1 -70.76 17.48 58.49
CA MET A 1 -70.75 16.17 57.79
C MET A 1 -69.51 16.14 56.90
N GLY A 2 -68.81 15.00 56.86
CA GLY A 2 -67.47 14.81 56.26
C GLY A 2 -67.40 15.11 54.75
N SER A 3 -66.32 14.87 54.01
CA SER A 3 -65.10 14.08 54.18
C SER A 3 -64.23 14.35 52.92
N LYS A 4 -62.89 14.31 53.05
CA LYS A 4 -61.80 13.89 52.12
C LYS A 4 -62.07 13.94 50.59
N SER A 5 -61.17 14.40 49.71
CA SER A 5 -59.93 13.70 49.26
C SER A 5 -59.41 14.46 48.01
N HIS A 6 -58.18 15.00 47.98
CA HIS A 6 -56.93 14.43 47.44
C HIS A 6 -56.68 14.54 45.91
N PHE A 7 -55.43 14.91 45.61
CA PHE A 7 -54.58 14.60 44.44
C PHE A 7 -54.44 15.59 43.26
N THR A 8 -53.32 16.34 43.34
CA THR A 8 -52.26 16.53 42.31
C THR A 8 -52.57 17.12 40.93
N SER A 9 -51.98 18.29 40.66
CA SER A 9 -51.50 18.66 39.32
C SER A 9 -50.09 19.28 39.40
N LYS A 10 -49.08 18.41 39.45
CA LYS A 10 -47.70 18.71 39.00
C LYS A 10 -47.34 17.63 37.99
N LEU A 11 -47.14 18.03 36.73
CA LEU A 11 -46.23 17.45 35.71
C LEU A 11 -46.82 17.67 34.31
N VAL A 12 -46.34 18.69 33.60
CA VAL A 12 -46.14 18.63 32.13
C VAL A 12 -44.89 19.43 31.80
N VAL A 13 -43.72 18.88 32.12
CA VAL A 13 -42.44 19.26 31.50
C VAL A 13 -41.60 18.00 31.42
N PHE A 14 -41.89 17.09 30.48
CA PHE A 14 -40.97 16.02 30.05
C PHE A 14 -41.47 15.45 28.71
N ALA A 15 -41.31 16.21 27.63
CA ALA A 15 -41.51 15.69 26.27
C ALA A 15 -40.54 16.28 25.24
N SER A 16 -39.50 17.02 25.66
CA SER A 16 -38.57 17.69 24.73
C SER A 16 -37.15 17.12 24.72
N ILE A 17 -36.88 16.08 25.49
CA ILE A 17 -35.52 15.48 25.60
C ILE A 17 -35.40 14.14 24.83
N LEU A 18 -36.52 13.49 24.49
CA LEU A 18 -36.48 12.18 23.80
C LEU A 18 -36.33 12.28 22.27
N VAL A 19 -36.58 13.43 21.66
CA VAL A 19 -36.50 13.61 20.21
C VAL A 19 -35.07 13.93 19.75
N LEU A 20 -34.23 14.53 20.59
CA LEU A 20 -32.83 14.85 20.25
C LEU A 20 -31.88 13.63 20.27
N LEU A 21 -32.27 12.56 20.95
CA LEU A 21 -31.48 11.30 21.01
C LEU A 21 -31.79 10.34 19.85
N LEU A 22 -32.87 10.56 19.09
CA LEU A 22 -33.21 9.74 17.91
C LEU A 22 -32.74 10.35 16.59
N PHE A 23 -32.32 11.62 16.56
CA PHE A 23 -31.73 12.26 15.38
C PHE A 23 -30.20 12.15 15.32
N HIS A 24 -29.51 11.93 16.45
CA HIS A 24 -28.05 11.72 16.44
C HIS A 24 -27.64 10.29 16.04
N SER A 25 -28.57 9.31 16.06
CA SER A 25 -28.28 7.94 15.65
C SER A 25 -28.52 7.68 14.16
N SER A 26 -29.25 8.53 13.44
CA SER A 26 -29.52 8.36 12.01
C SER A 26 -28.40 8.88 11.11
N GLU A 27 -27.70 9.95 11.49
CA GLU A 27 -26.59 10.51 10.70
C GLU A 27 -25.30 9.67 10.81
N ALA A 28 -24.95 9.17 12.00
CA ALA A 28 -23.76 8.34 12.22
C ALA A 28 -23.79 6.97 11.48
N GLN A 29 -24.98 6.53 11.06
CA GLN A 29 -25.20 5.32 10.28
C GLN A 29 -25.07 5.57 8.76
N SER A 30 -25.28 6.82 8.31
CA SER A 30 -25.48 7.14 6.89
C SER A 30 -24.24 6.97 5.99
N TRP A 31 -23.05 7.34 6.47
CA TRP A 31 -21.82 7.24 5.69
C TRP A 31 -21.32 5.79 5.60
N LYS A 32 -21.42 5.03 6.70
CA LYS A 32 -21.07 3.60 6.73
C LYS A 32 -21.97 2.80 5.81
N ASP A 33 -23.28 3.05 5.86
CA ASP A 33 -24.24 2.39 4.96
C ASP A 33 -23.99 2.74 3.49
N SER A 34 -23.51 3.96 3.22
CA SER A 34 -23.10 4.36 1.86
C SER A 34 -21.82 3.65 1.42
N LEU A 35 -20.83 3.57 2.32
CA LEU A 35 -19.58 2.86 2.09
C LEU A 35 -19.82 1.36 1.82
N GLU A 36 -20.62 0.69 2.65
CA GLU A 36 -20.95 -0.75 2.49
C GLU A 36 -21.71 -1.05 1.18
N ARG A 37 -22.54 -0.10 0.71
CA ARG A 37 -23.21 -0.23 -0.60
C ARG A 37 -22.28 0.04 -1.79
N TRP A 38 -21.25 0.86 -1.61
CA TRP A 38 -20.32 1.24 -2.67
C TRP A 38 -19.21 0.20 -2.86
N ILE A 39 -18.61 -0.30 -1.78
CA ILE A 39 -17.45 -1.21 -1.83
C ILE A 39 -17.65 -2.38 -2.83
N PRO A 40 -18.77 -3.12 -2.84
CA PRO A 40 -18.94 -4.23 -3.79
C PRO A 40 -18.94 -3.78 -5.26
N LYS A 41 -19.52 -2.61 -5.54
CA LYS A 41 -19.57 -2.03 -6.90
C LYS A 41 -18.18 -1.59 -7.36
N GLU A 42 -17.47 -0.90 -6.47
CA GLU A 42 -16.11 -0.44 -6.77
C GLU A 42 -15.12 -1.61 -6.87
N MET A 43 -15.31 -2.69 -6.09
CA MET A 43 -14.53 -3.92 -6.24
C MET A 43 -14.71 -4.54 -7.62
N GLU A 44 -15.96 -4.63 -8.10
CA GLU A 44 -16.24 -5.13 -9.45
C GLU A 44 -15.60 -4.22 -10.52
N ARG A 45 -15.78 -2.91 -10.40
CA ARG A 45 -15.20 -1.93 -11.33
C ARG A 45 -13.67 -1.92 -11.31
N SER A 46 -13.06 -2.10 -10.15
CA SER A 46 -11.60 -2.17 -10.00
C SER A 46 -11.03 -3.43 -10.65
N PHE A 47 -11.69 -4.58 -10.48
CA PHE A 47 -11.28 -5.78 -11.23
C PHE A 47 -11.45 -5.61 -12.74
N GLN A 48 -12.53 -4.96 -13.19
CA GLN A 48 -12.69 -4.63 -14.61
C GLN A 48 -11.53 -3.74 -15.10
N GLY A 49 -11.14 -2.71 -14.34
CA GLY A 49 -10.00 -1.85 -14.67
C GLY A 49 -8.67 -2.61 -14.74
N ILE A 50 -8.39 -3.42 -13.72
CA ILE A 50 -7.19 -4.28 -13.67
C ILE A 50 -7.11 -5.20 -14.89
N PHE A 51 -8.17 -5.98 -15.17
CA PHE A 51 -8.15 -6.93 -16.27
C PHE A 51 -8.26 -6.27 -17.65
N TYR A 52 -8.76 -5.04 -17.73
CA TYR A 52 -8.76 -4.25 -18.97
C TYR A 52 -7.34 -3.80 -19.34
N ASN A 53 -6.52 -3.47 -18.35
CA ASN A 53 -5.14 -2.99 -18.57
C ASN A 53 -4.11 -4.13 -18.73
N ILE A 54 -4.52 -5.39 -18.58
CA ILE A 54 -3.71 -6.58 -18.89
C ILE A 54 -3.94 -6.98 -20.34
N ASP A 55 -2.88 -7.36 -21.05
CA ASP A 55 -2.90 -7.67 -22.48
C ASP A 55 -3.54 -6.53 -23.32
N PRO A 56 -3.12 -5.27 -23.12
CA PRO A 56 -3.74 -4.13 -23.78
C PRO A 56 -3.52 -4.20 -25.32
N PRO A 57 -4.41 -3.58 -26.11
CA PRO A 57 -4.27 -3.57 -27.57
C PRO A 57 -2.88 -3.10 -28.04
N GLY A 58 -2.28 -3.87 -28.95
CA GLY A 58 -0.93 -3.61 -29.48
C GLY A 58 0.22 -4.10 -28.58
N GLY A 59 -0.09 -4.62 -27.38
CA GLY A 59 0.89 -5.24 -26.50
C GLY A 59 1.17 -6.71 -26.82
N ILE A 60 2.34 -7.20 -26.39
CA ILE A 60 2.61 -8.64 -26.32
C ILE A 60 1.79 -9.21 -25.14
N PRO A 61 1.16 -10.40 -25.27
CA PRO A 61 0.50 -11.04 -24.15
C PRO A 61 1.44 -11.18 -22.94
N GLY A 62 0.96 -10.75 -21.78
CA GLY A 62 1.70 -10.62 -20.53
C GLY A 62 2.13 -9.20 -20.21
N SER A 63 2.00 -8.25 -21.14
CA SER A 63 2.19 -6.82 -20.84
C SER A 63 1.01 -6.26 -20.03
N VAL A 64 1.31 -5.27 -19.19
CA VAL A 64 0.32 -4.53 -18.39
C VAL A 64 0.57 -3.05 -18.62
N THR A 65 -0.45 -2.31 -19.03
CA THR A 65 -0.32 -0.85 -19.11
C THR A 65 -0.51 -0.22 -17.74
N ALA A 66 0.26 0.84 -17.44
CA ALA A 66 0.04 1.62 -16.21
C ALA A 66 -1.33 2.31 -16.23
N ALA A 67 -1.74 2.87 -17.38
CA ALA A 67 -3.03 3.53 -17.51
C ALA A 67 -3.51 3.57 -18.98
N ASP A 68 -4.84 3.60 -19.17
CA ASP A 68 -5.47 3.91 -20.48
C ASP A 68 -5.45 5.43 -20.71
N SER A 69 -4.24 5.99 -20.79
CA SER A 69 -3.98 7.42 -20.95
C SER A 69 -2.86 7.62 -21.95
N HIS A 70 -3.18 8.17 -23.11
CA HIS A 70 -2.23 8.36 -24.22
C HIS A 70 -1.69 9.80 -24.33
N TYR A 71 -2.29 10.76 -23.61
CA TYR A 71 -1.95 12.18 -23.71
C TYR A 71 -2.26 12.88 -22.38
N GLN A 72 -1.33 13.71 -21.90
CA GLN A 72 -1.49 14.60 -20.72
C GLN A 72 -2.13 13.92 -19.49
N PRO A 73 -1.47 12.91 -18.90
CA PRO A 73 -0.15 12.39 -19.27
C PRO A 73 -0.24 11.14 -20.16
N ASP A 74 0.84 10.83 -20.88
CA ASP A 74 0.98 9.59 -21.65
C ASP A 74 1.57 8.49 -20.76
N TYR A 75 0.72 7.57 -20.34
CA TYR A 75 1.02 6.47 -19.41
C TYR A 75 0.76 5.11 -20.07
N TYR A 76 0.61 5.06 -21.39
CA TYR A 76 0.32 3.84 -22.14
C TYR A 76 1.58 2.99 -22.37
N TYR A 77 2.29 2.67 -21.28
CA TYR A 77 3.52 1.88 -21.25
C TYR A 77 3.44 0.79 -20.18
N ASN A 78 4.35 -0.18 -20.24
CA ASN A 78 4.52 -1.19 -19.21
C ASN A 78 5.63 -0.77 -18.24
N TRP A 79 5.27 -0.15 -17.12
CA TRP A 79 6.16 -0.03 -15.96
C TRP A 79 6.36 -1.39 -15.30
N ILE A 80 7.60 -1.73 -14.97
CA ILE A 80 7.90 -3.02 -14.33
C ILE A 80 7.26 -3.08 -12.94
N ARG A 81 7.35 -1.99 -12.17
CA ARG A 81 6.73 -1.85 -10.84
C ARG A 81 5.22 -2.10 -10.89
N ASP A 82 4.52 -1.34 -11.70
CA ASP A 82 3.06 -1.39 -11.83
C ASP A 82 2.60 -2.78 -12.27
N ALA A 83 3.20 -3.32 -13.34
CA ALA A 83 2.87 -4.65 -13.83
C ALA A 83 3.11 -5.74 -12.76
N ALA A 84 4.19 -5.64 -11.97
CA ALA A 84 4.47 -6.58 -10.90
C ALA A 84 3.47 -6.48 -9.74
N ILE A 85 3.06 -5.26 -9.36
CA ILE A 85 2.03 -5.03 -8.34
C ILE A 85 0.68 -5.60 -8.79
N THR A 86 0.29 -5.34 -10.03
CA THR A 86 -0.94 -5.90 -10.62
C THR A 86 -0.89 -7.42 -10.66
N MET A 87 0.24 -8.00 -11.06
CA MET A 87 0.38 -9.45 -11.11
C MET A 87 0.38 -10.09 -9.72
N ASP A 88 0.82 -9.39 -8.68
CA ASP A 88 0.66 -9.86 -7.29
C ASP A 88 -0.82 -10.01 -6.89
N VAL A 89 -1.69 -9.09 -7.35
CA VAL A 89 -3.16 -9.20 -7.20
C VAL A 89 -3.69 -10.41 -7.96
N VAL A 90 -3.27 -10.60 -9.23
CA VAL A 90 -3.65 -11.75 -10.05
C VAL A 90 -3.21 -13.07 -9.40
N VAL A 91 -2.01 -13.12 -8.82
CA VAL A 91 -1.53 -14.30 -8.07
C VAL A 91 -2.41 -14.57 -6.85
N THR A 92 -2.83 -13.56 -6.09
CA THR A 92 -3.78 -13.77 -4.99
C THR A 92 -5.14 -14.26 -5.46
N LEU A 93 -5.62 -13.83 -6.63
CA LEU A 93 -6.82 -14.41 -7.23
C LEU A 93 -6.59 -15.88 -7.61
N TYR A 94 -5.42 -16.22 -8.17
CA TYR A 94 -5.07 -17.58 -8.56
C TYR A 94 -4.98 -18.51 -7.34
N GLU A 95 -4.35 -18.06 -6.25
CA GLU A 95 -4.28 -18.77 -4.96
C GLU A 95 -5.68 -19.10 -4.42
N LYS A 96 -6.63 -18.16 -4.56
CA LYS A 96 -8.00 -18.28 -4.05
C LYS A 96 -8.96 -18.98 -5.02
N ALA A 97 -8.63 -19.09 -6.30
CA ALA A 97 -9.49 -19.64 -7.32
C ALA A 97 -9.78 -21.14 -7.08
N LYS A 98 -11.06 -21.49 -7.17
CA LYS A 98 -11.57 -22.86 -7.01
C LYS A 98 -12.09 -23.44 -8.32
N GLU A 99 -12.75 -22.61 -9.12
CA GLU A 99 -13.32 -23.04 -10.41
C GLU A 99 -12.22 -23.34 -11.42
N PRO A 100 -12.20 -24.55 -12.04
CA PRO A 100 -11.13 -24.95 -12.95
C PRO A 100 -10.90 -23.99 -14.13
N SER A 101 -11.98 -23.40 -14.67
CA SER A 101 -11.90 -22.42 -15.75
C SER A 101 -11.23 -21.12 -15.31
N GLN A 102 -11.51 -20.65 -14.09
CA GLN A 102 -10.88 -19.47 -13.52
C GLN A 102 -9.42 -19.73 -13.19
N VAL A 103 -9.10 -20.89 -12.60
CA VAL A 103 -7.72 -21.32 -12.34
C VAL A 103 -6.91 -21.32 -13.63
N LYS A 104 -7.46 -21.93 -14.69
CA LYS A 104 -6.81 -21.98 -16.00
C LYS A 104 -6.58 -20.59 -16.59
N LYS A 105 -7.59 -19.73 -16.60
CA LYS A 105 -7.49 -18.35 -17.10
C LYS A 105 -6.40 -17.55 -16.39
N LEU A 106 -6.38 -17.59 -15.06
CA LEU A 106 -5.39 -16.86 -14.26
C LEU A 106 -3.98 -17.43 -14.43
N GLU A 107 -3.84 -18.76 -14.53
CA GLU A 107 -2.57 -19.40 -14.85
C GLU A 107 -2.03 -18.96 -16.21
N ASP A 108 -2.88 -18.93 -17.24
CA ASP A 108 -2.48 -18.53 -18.59
C ASP A 108 -2.02 -17.05 -18.62
N ILE A 109 -2.72 -16.15 -17.91
CA ILE A 109 -2.27 -14.75 -17.73
C ILE A 109 -0.88 -14.68 -17.08
N LEU A 110 -0.68 -15.42 -15.98
CA LEU A 110 0.59 -15.41 -15.26
C LEU A 110 1.74 -16.02 -16.06
N LYS A 111 1.47 -17.05 -16.89
CA LYS A 111 2.44 -17.61 -17.83
C LYS A 111 2.80 -16.62 -18.94
N SER A 112 1.82 -15.91 -19.48
CA SER A 112 2.06 -14.82 -20.45
C SER A 112 2.92 -13.72 -19.82
N TYR A 113 2.64 -13.30 -18.59
CA TYR A 113 3.47 -12.33 -17.86
C TYR A 113 4.92 -12.81 -17.70
N VAL A 114 5.15 -14.08 -17.34
CA VAL A 114 6.50 -14.66 -17.29
C VAL A 114 7.18 -14.61 -18.66
N HIS A 115 6.45 -14.93 -19.73
CA HIS A 115 6.97 -14.91 -21.09
C HIS A 115 7.32 -13.48 -21.57
N TYR A 116 6.44 -12.51 -21.34
CA TYR A 116 6.69 -11.10 -21.65
C TYR A 116 7.94 -10.59 -20.92
N ASN A 117 8.07 -10.90 -19.63
CA ASN A 117 9.23 -10.48 -18.86
C ASN A 117 10.53 -11.16 -19.31
N TYR A 118 10.46 -12.41 -19.77
CA TYR A 118 11.59 -13.06 -20.42
C TYR A 118 12.08 -12.28 -21.66
N ILE A 119 11.16 -11.72 -22.45
CA ILE A 119 11.47 -10.91 -23.63
C ILE A 119 12.11 -9.57 -23.21
N ILE A 120 11.47 -8.79 -22.34
CA ILE A 120 11.95 -7.43 -22.02
C ILE A 120 13.29 -7.45 -21.26
N GLN A 121 13.54 -8.44 -20.40
CA GLN A 121 14.86 -8.61 -19.75
C GLN A 121 16.01 -8.82 -20.76
N ARG A 122 15.69 -9.27 -21.98
CA ARG A 122 16.64 -9.50 -23.08
C ARG A 122 16.62 -8.40 -24.13
N THR A 123 15.78 -7.39 -23.94
CA THR A 123 15.70 -6.24 -24.84
C THR A 123 16.68 -5.18 -24.34
N PRO A 124 17.75 -4.87 -25.09
CA PRO A 124 18.66 -3.78 -24.72
C PRO A 124 17.91 -2.45 -24.69
N ASN A 125 18.25 -1.61 -23.71
CA ASN A 125 17.61 -0.33 -23.48
C ASN A 125 18.65 0.70 -22.99
N PRO A 126 18.29 1.97 -22.78
CA PRO A 126 19.24 3.01 -22.36
C PRO A 126 19.96 2.75 -21.03
N THR A 127 19.40 1.94 -20.12
CA THR A 127 20.04 1.55 -18.85
C THR A 127 20.97 0.34 -19.00
N GLY A 128 20.98 -0.34 -20.15
CA GLY A 128 21.92 -1.39 -20.50
C GLY A 128 21.27 -2.61 -21.15
N ASN A 129 21.81 -3.79 -20.86
CA ASN A 129 21.29 -5.08 -21.31
C ASN A 129 21.14 -6.05 -20.13
N LEU A 130 20.83 -7.33 -20.41
CA LEU A 130 20.64 -8.40 -19.42
C LEU A 130 21.74 -8.45 -18.34
N THR A 131 23.00 -8.14 -18.67
CA THR A 131 24.13 -8.24 -17.72
C THR A 131 24.67 -6.90 -17.26
N THR A 132 24.46 -5.80 -18.00
CA THR A 132 25.08 -4.50 -17.71
C THR A 132 24.20 -3.49 -17.00
N GLY A 133 22.89 -3.71 -16.91
CA GLY A 133 22.00 -2.76 -16.23
C GLY A 133 20.54 -2.74 -16.67
N GLY A 134 20.24 -3.32 -17.85
CA GLY A 134 18.94 -3.18 -18.52
C GLY A 134 17.73 -3.70 -17.73
N LEU A 135 17.94 -4.52 -16.71
CA LEU A 135 16.86 -5.05 -15.87
C LEU A 135 16.23 -3.98 -14.98
N GLY A 136 16.97 -2.94 -14.60
CA GLY A 136 16.46 -1.83 -13.83
C GLY A 136 15.82 -0.73 -14.66
N ALA A 137 15.47 -0.96 -15.92
CA ALA A 137 14.70 0.01 -16.69
C ALA A 137 13.29 0.19 -16.07
N ALA A 138 12.84 1.42 -15.83
CA ALA A 138 11.54 1.72 -15.24
C ALA A 138 10.38 1.10 -16.05
N HIS A 139 10.37 1.33 -17.36
CA HIS A 139 9.29 0.92 -18.25
C HIS A 139 9.74 0.57 -19.67
N TYR A 140 8.85 -0.13 -20.39
CA TYR A 140 8.99 -0.55 -21.78
C TYR A 140 7.74 -0.19 -22.57
N LEU A 141 7.84 -0.12 -23.90
CA LEU A 141 6.65 -0.13 -24.75
C LEU A 141 5.93 -1.48 -24.59
N LEU A 142 4.61 -1.48 -24.71
CA LEU A 142 3.77 -2.68 -24.56
C LEU A 142 4.13 -3.81 -25.54
N ASN A 143 4.69 -3.45 -26.70
CA ASN A 143 5.19 -4.40 -27.70
C ASN A 143 6.56 -5.03 -27.34
N GLY A 144 7.09 -4.75 -26.15
CA GLY A 144 8.36 -5.26 -25.63
C GLY A 144 9.60 -4.46 -26.06
N SER A 145 9.46 -3.43 -26.89
CA SER A 145 10.58 -2.57 -27.29
C SER A 145 11.01 -1.64 -26.15
N ALA A 146 12.30 -1.29 -26.13
CA ALA A 146 12.82 -0.31 -25.17
C ALA A 146 12.18 1.07 -25.38
N PHE A 147 11.88 1.74 -24.27
CA PHE A 147 11.66 3.18 -24.28
C PHE A 147 13.01 3.90 -24.42
N THR A 148 13.09 4.85 -25.35
CA THR A 148 14.34 5.57 -25.68
C THR A 148 14.28 7.07 -25.39
N GLY A 149 13.16 7.55 -24.84
CA GLY A 149 13.00 8.94 -24.41
C GLY A 149 13.82 9.25 -23.16
N SER A 150 13.92 10.55 -22.83
CA SER A 150 14.56 11.00 -21.59
C SER A 150 13.64 10.72 -20.41
N TRP A 151 14.15 10.00 -19.41
CA TRP A 151 13.41 9.64 -18.21
C TRP A 151 14.35 9.20 -17.09
N CYS A 152 13.93 9.33 -15.82
CA CYS A 152 14.67 8.72 -14.71
C CYS A 152 14.46 7.21 -14.73
N SER A 153 15.25 6.52 -15.55
CA SER A 153 14.94 5.15 -15.99
C SER A 153 15.54 4.05 -15.11
N VAL A 154 16.44 4.36 -14.18
CA VAL A 154 17.09 3.34 -13.34
C VAL A 154 16.30 3.19 -12.04
N GLU A 155 15.51 2.12 -11.98
CA GLU A 155 14.63 1.75 -10.88
C GLU A 155 14.88 0.30 -10.46
N ASN A 156 15.21 0.07 -9.20
CA ASN A 156 15.67 -1.24 -8.73
C ASN A 156 14.56 -2.04 -8.00
N ASP A 157 13.47 -1.39 -7.66
CA ASP A 157 12.24 -1.96 -7.10
C ASP A 157 11.49 -2.86 -8.08
N GLY A 158 11.43 -2.50 -9.38
CA GLY A 158 10.75 -3.26 -10.42
C GLY A 158 11.18 -4.73 -10.47
N PRO A 159 12.48 -5.04 -10.65
CA PRO A 159 13.00 -6.41 -10.57
C PRO A 159 12.68 -7.11 -9.25
N ALA A 160 12.72 -6.41 -8.11
CA ALA A 160 12.39 -7.00 -6.81
C ALA A 160 10.91 -7.42 -6.72
N LEU A 161 9.99 -6.53 -7.09
CA LEU A 161 8.55 -6.79 -7.12
C LEU A 161 8.22 -7.92 -8.11
N ARG A 162 8.81 -7.88 -9.31
CA ARG A 162 8.63 -8.93 -10.32
C ARG A 162 9.10 -10.28 -9.83
N ALA A 163 10.28 -10.35 -9.21
CA ALA A 163 10.80 -11.59 -8.62
C ALA A 163 9.83 -12.16 -7.58
N VAL A 164 9.30 -11.32 -6.68
CA VAL A 164 8.33 -11.74 -5.67
C VAL A 164 7.05 -12.29 -6.30
N ALA A 165 6.42 -11.55 -7.21
CA ALA A 165 5.17 -11.97 -7.86
C ALA A 165 5.36 -13.30 -8.62
N VAL A 166 6.42 -13.44 -9.40
CA VAL A 166 6.71 -14.67 -10.16
C VAL A 166 7.05 -15.85 -9.25
N MET A 167 7.78 -15.64 -8.15
CA MET A 167 8.04 -16.70 -7.17
C MET A 167 6.76 -17.16 -6.46
N ARG A 168 5.85 -16.24 -6.12
CA ARG A 168 4.55 -16.60 -5.54
C ARG A 168 3.72 -17.43 -6.53
N PHE A 169 3.65 -16.99 -7.79
CA PHE A 169 3.03 -17.78 -8.85
C PHE A 169 3.62 -19.18 -8.96
N ALA A 170 4.95 -19.30 -9.02
CA ALA A 170 5.62 -20.60 -9.16
C ALA A 170 5.33 -21.55 -8.00
N LYS A 171 5.33 -21.05 -6.77
CA LYS A 171 4.99 -21.84 -5.57
C LYS A 171 3.56 -22.36 -5.65
N GLU A 172 2.61 -21.51 -6.02
CA GLU A 172 1.21 -21.89 -6.15
C GLU A 172 0.98 -22.85 -7.34
N TYR A 173 1.63 -22.61 -8.47
CA TYR A 173 1.60 -23.49 -9.64
C TYR A 173 2.06 -24.91 -9.28
N LEU A 174 3.18 -25.05 -8.56
CA LEU A 174 3.66 -26.35 -8.10
C LEU A 174 2.73 -26.99 -7.06
N ARG A 175 2.17 -26.19 -6.13
CA ARG A 175 1.16 -26.67 -5.16
C ARG A 175 -0.07 -27.25 -5.85
N ARG A 176 -0.41 -26.72 -7.03
CA ARG A 176 -1.50 -27.20 -7.90
C ARG A 176 -1.07 -28.29 -8.89
N HIS A 177 0.06 -28.99 -8.62
CA HIS A 177 0.60 -30.06 -9.46
C HIS A 177 1.10 -29.61 -10.84
N GLY A 178 1.47 -28.33 -10.97
CA GLY A 178 2.15 -27.81 -12.15
C GLY A 178 3.51 -28.46 -12.42
N ASP A 179 3.98 -28.36 -13.66
CA ASP A 179 5.22 -29.00 -14.11
C ASP A 179 6.46 -28.26 -13.57
N LEU A 180 7.29 -28.97 -12.79
CA LEU A 180 8.57 -28.47 -12.29
C LEU A 180 9.53 -28.07 -13.43
N SER A 181 9.44 -28.72 -14.58
CA SER A 181 10.26 -28.40 -15.76
C SER A 181 9.99 -26.98 -16.28
N TYR A 182 8.72 -26.53 -16.23
CA TYR A 182 8.35 -25.16 -16.59
C TYR A 182 9.02 -24.14 -15.65
N VAL A 183 8.97 -24.40 -14.34
CA VAL A 183 9.59 -23.52 -13.33
C VAL A 183 11.10 -23.43 -13.53
N LYS A 184 11.77 -24.56 -13.72
CA LYS A 184 13.22 -24.59 -13.95
C LYS A 184 13.64 -23.97 -15.28
N LYS A 185 12.80 -24.09 -16.32
CA LYS A 185 13.10 -23.54 -17.65
C LYS A 185 12.92 -22.03 -17.74
N TRP A 186 11.91 -21.48 -17.08
CA TRP A 186 11.50 -20.08 -17.29
C TRP A 186 11.67 -19.19 -16.08
N ILE A 187 11.50 -19.71 -14.87
CA ILE A 187 11.40 -18.90 -13.65
C ILE A 187 12.71 -18.90 -12.88
N PHE A 188 13.22 -20.08 -12.51
CA PHE A 188 14.44 -20.17 -11.71
C PHE A 188 15.17 -21.50 -11.91
N ASN A 189 16.42 -21.41 -12.37
CA ASN A 189 17.44 -22.45 -12.24
C ASN A 189 18.78 -21.79 -11.84
N ASN A 190 19.78 -22.61 -11.53
CA ASN A 190 21.13 -22.16 -11.18
C ASN A 190 22.19 -22.77 -12.13
N GLU A 191 21.84 -22.95 -13.41
CA GLU A 191 22.64 -23.74 -14.35
C GLU A 191 23.59 -22.90 -15.21
N THR A 192 23.30 -21.60 -15.42
CA THR A 192 24.05 -20.74 -16.34
C THR A 192 24.45 -19.40 -15.73
N ASN A 193 25.59 -18.87 -16.16
CA ASN A 193 26.00 -17.48 -15.95
C ASN A 193 26.40 -16.88 -17.32
N PRO A 194 25.65 -15.90 -17.87
CA PRO A 194 24.55 -15.17 -17.25
C PRO A 194 23.28 -16.01 -17.04
N PRO A 195 22.38 -15.56 -16.14
CA PRO A 195 21.15 -16.28 -15.84
C PRO A 195 20.21 -16.31 -17.05
N THR A 196 19.56 -17.46 -17.26
CA THR A 196 18.63 -17.69 -18.38
C THR A 196 17.16 -17.66 -18.00
N THR A 197 16.84 -17.47 -16.72
CA THR A 197 15.47 -17.50 -16.19
C THR A 197 15.07 -16.17 -15.55
N VAL A 198 13.78 -15.86 -15.53
CA VAL A 198 13.26 -14.53 -15.20
C VAL A 198 13.62 -14.10 -13.78
N THR A 199 13.25 -14.92 -12.79
CA THR A 199 13.48 -14.59 -11.38
C THR A 199 14.96 -14.66 -11.02
N ARG A 200 15.72 -15.62 -11.57
CA ARG A 200 17.17 -15.68 -11.33
C ARG A 200 17.86 -14.41 -11.83
N ALA A 201 17.48 -13.92 -13.02
CA ALA A 201 18.04 -12.70 -13.58
C ALA A 201 17.73 -11.47 -12.71
N ASP A 202 16.49 -11.33 -12.23
CA ASP A 202 16.11 -10.25 -11.31
C ASP A 202 16.88 -10.31 -9.99
N LEU A 203 16.96 -11.49 -9.37
CA LEU A 203 17.66 -11.65 -8.09
C LEU A 203 19.16 -11.38 -8.21
N ASP A 204 19.80 -11.84 -9.29
CA ASP A 204 21.23 -11.56 -9.54
C ASP A 204 21.49 -10.09 -9.87
N TYR A 205 20.54 -9.44 -10.54
CA TYR A 205 20.59 -8.00 -10.79
C TYR A 205 20.52 -7.21 -9.48
N ILE A 206 19.48 -7.41 -8.66
CA ILE A 206 19.29 -6.63 -7.42
C ILE A 206 20.40 -6.87 -6.40
N VAL A 207 21.01 -8.05 -6.36
CA VAL A 207 22.21 -8.28 -5.54
C VAL A 207 23.36 -7.33 -5.93
N ARG A 208 23.53 -7.07 -7.22
CA ARG A 208 24.62 -6.21 -7.70
C ARG A 208 24.36 -4.73 -7.41
N VAL A 209 23.12 -4.29 -7.51
CA VAL A 209 22.77 -2.85 -7.54
C VAL A 209 22.10 -2.33 -6.27
N TRP A 210 21.77 -3.18 -5.30
CA TRP A 210 21.13 -2.70 -4.07
C TRP A 210 21.91 -1.59 -3.33
N PRO A 211 23.25 -1.51 -3.35
CA PRO A 211 23.96 -0.41 -2.71
C PRO A 211 23.88 0.92 -3.48
N ASP A 212 23.47 0.89 -4.75
CA ASP A 212 23.58 2.01 -5.68
C ASP A 212 22.34 2.92 -5.63
N PRO A 213 22.48 4.23 -5.88
CA PRO A 213 21.35 5.14 -6.03
C PRO A 213 20.50 4.80 -7.26
N CYS A 214 19.21 5.10 -7.19
CA CYS A 214 18.22 4.89 -8.24
C CYS A 214 17.10 5.95 -8.15
N CYS A 215 16.13 5.92 -9.07
CA CYS A 215 15.10 6.95 -9.21
C CYS A 215 13.95 6.88 -8.17
N GLY A 216 13.83 5.74 -7.47
CA GLY A 216 12.77 5.50 -6.49
C GLY A 216 11.38 5.34 -7.14
N PRO A 217 10.31 5.18 -6.33
CA PRO A 217 8.97 4.86 -6.83
C PRO A 217 8.31 5.98 -7.64
N TRP A 218 8.83 7.20 -7.50
CA TRP A 218 8.26 8.43 -8.05
C TRP A 218 9.04 9.01 -9.22
N GLU A 219 10.10 8.35 -9.66
CA GLU A 219 10.86 8.71 -10.87
C GLU A 219 11.46 10.13 -10.83
N THR A 220 11.67 10.65 -9.63
CA THR A 220 11.96 12.08 -9.41
C THR A 220 13.38 12.32 -8.88
N PHE A 221 13.87 11.49 -7.95
CA PHE A 221 15.14 11.73 -7.25
C PHE A 221 16.09 10.55 -7.39
N PHE A 222 17.34 10.83 -7.79
CA PHE A 222 18.36 9.80 -7.97
C PHE A 222 19.21 9.63 -6.70
N VAL A 223 18.72 8.84 -5.75
CA VAL A 223 19.27 8.64 -4.39
C VAL A 223 19.04 7.19 -3.92
N VAL A 224 19.46 6.84 -2.70
CA VAL A 224 19.16 5.50 -2.13
C VAL A 224 17.84 5.57 -1.36
N HIS A 225 16.84 4.81 -1.81
CA HIS A 225 15.46 4.86 -1.29
C HIS A 225 15.12 3.69 -0.37
N PHE A 226 14.38 3.95 0.71
CA PHE A 226 13.91 2.95 1.65
C PHE A 226 12.89 2.01 0.97
N TRP A 227 12.03 2.54 0.08
CA TRP A 227 11.19 1.76 -0.83
C TRP A 227 11.96 0.62 -1.52
N ASP A 228 12.98 0.96 -2.31
CA ASP A 228 13.78 -0.02 -3.04
C ASP A 228 14.47 -1.01 -2.09
N GLN A 229 15.09 -0.52 -1.01
CA GLN A 229 15.82 -1.38 -0.07
C GLN A 229 14.92 -2.43 0.58
N LEU A 230 13.72 -2.04 1.05
CA LEU A 230 12.82 -2.98 1.73
C LEU A 230 12.24 -4.01 0.76
N LEU A 231 11.95 -3.61 -0.49
CA LEU A 231 11.48 -4.52 -1.54
C LEU A 231 12.57 -5.49 -1.99
N ILE A 232 13.81 -5.02 -2.19
CA ILE A 232 14.94 -5.87 -2.51
C ILE A 232 15.20 -6.86 -1.38
N ARG A 233 15.15 -6.41 -0.12
CA ARG A 233 15.25 -7.30 1.06
C ARG A 233 14.26 -8.45 0.97
N LYS A 234 12.99 -8.14 0.66
CA LYS A 234 11.94 -9.15 0.47
C LYS A 234 12.25 -10.10 -0.66
N ALA A 235 12.61 -9.59 -1.83
CA ALA A 235 12.95 -10.41 -2.97
C ALA A 235 14.11 -11.37 -2.65
N LEU A 236 15.18 -10.90 -2.00
CA LEU A 236 16.33 -11.73 -1.64
C LEU A 236 16.00 -12.79 -0.58
N LEU A 237 15.27 -12.44 0.48
CA LEU A 237 14.87 -13.41 1.51
C LEU A 237 13.92 -14.48 0.96
N GLN A 238 12.97 -14.09 0.11
CA GLN A 238 12.07 -15.04 -0.54
C GLN A 238 12.77 -15.85 -1.63
N GLY A 239 13.71 -15.24 -2.34
CA GLY A 239 14.58 -15.86 -3.33
C GLY A 239 15.47 -16.93 -2.72
N ALA A 240 16.02 -16.69 -1.53
CA ALA A 240 16.78 -17.68 -0.79
C ALA A 240 15.93 -18.93 -0.48
N LYS A 241 14.75 -18.72 0.11
CA LYS A 241 13.80 -19.81 0.42
C LYS A 241 13.36 -20.56 -0.84
N PHE A 242 13.14 -19.85 -1.94
CA PHE A 242 12.72 -20.46 -3.20
C PHE A 242 13.85 -21.27 -3.86
N ALA A 243 15.08 -20.77 -3.83
CA ALA A 243 16.26 -21.50 -4.30
C ALA A 243 16.48 -22.79 -3.49
N GLU A 244 16.35 -22.73 -2.15
CA GLU A 244 16.39 -23.90 -1.28
C GLU A 244 15.30 -24.91 -1.61
N MET A 245 14.05 -24.46 -1.79
CA MET A 245 12.93 -25.31 -2.19
C MET A 245 13.19 -26.08 -3.49
N LEU A 246 13.95 -25.49 -4.42
CA LEU A 246 14.33 -26.10 -5.71
C LEU A 246 15.63 -26.92 -5.65
N GLY A 247 16.29 -27.00 -4.49
CA GLY A 247 17.54 -27.74 -4.27
C GLY A 247 18.83 -26.96 -4.60
N TYR A 248 18.75 -25.65 -4.84
CA TYR A 248 19.89 -24.79 -5.20
C TYR A 248 20.50 -24.11 -3.96
N MET A 249 21.13 -24.90 -3.08
CA MET A 249 21.64 -24.43 -1.77
C MET A 249 22.70 -23.33 -1.85
N ASN A 250 23.56 -23.34 -2.88
CA ASN A 250 24.57 -22.29 -3.09
C ASN A 250 23.91 -20.94 -3.39
N ALA A 251 22.89 -20.92 -4.25
CA ALA A 251 22.11 -19.72 -4.54
C ALA A 251 21.34 -19.24 -3.29
N SER A 252 20.72 -20.16 -2.55
CA SER A 252 20.05 -19.84 -1.28
C SER A 252 20.98 -19.15 -0.28
N SER A 253 22.17 -19.73 -0.06
CA SER A 253 23.18 -19.19 0.84
C SER A 253 23.66 -17.80 0.39
N TYR A 254 23.85 -17.61 -0.92
CA TYR A 254 24.29 -16.34 -1.51
C TYR A 254 23.26 -15.23 -1.27
N TYR A 255 21.99 -15.46 -1.62
CA TYR A 255 20.93 -14.46 -1.41
C TYR A 255 20.67 -14.18 0.07
N THR A 256 20.77 -15.20 0.93
CA THR A 256 20.69 -15.03 2.39
C THR A 256 21.80 -14.09 2.90
N LYS A 257 23.03 -14.24 2.40
CA LYS A 257 24.14 -13.38 2.77
C LYS A 257 23.89 -11.93 2.35
N GLN A 258 23.46 -11.71 1.11
CA GLN A 258 23.19 -10.38 0.59
C GLN A 258 22.02 -9.68 1.29
N ALA A 259 20.95 -10.42 1.58
CA ALA A 259 19.84 -9.89 2.38
C ALA A 259 20.27 -9.45 3.79
N LYS A 260 21.21 -10.18 4.43
CA LYS A 260 21.77 -9.80 5.73
C LYS A 260 22.58 -8.51 5.66
N GLU A 261 23.46 -8.39 4.67
CA GLU A 261 24.28 -7.18 4.44
C GLU A 261 23.39 -5.95 4.22
N LEU A 262 22.37 -6.07 3.35
CA LEU A 262 21.38 -5.03 3.13
C LEU A 262 20.62 -4.69 4.43
N THR A 263 20.13 -5.70 5.16
CA THR A 263 19.38 -5.51 6.43
C THR A 263 20.20 -4.70 7.44
N SER A 264 21.51 -4.97 7.56
CA SER A 264 22.39 -4.20 8.46
C SER A 264 22.53 -2.73 8.04
N ASN A 265 22.51 -2.44 6.73
CA ASN A 265 22.63 -1.07 6.22
C ASN A 265 21.34 -0.23 6.41
N MET A 266 20.18 -0.89 6.48
CA MET A 266 18.88 -0.22 6.55
C MET A 266 18.61 0.53 7.87
N SER A 267 19.47 0.42 8.88
CA SER A 267 19.40 1.25 10.09
C SER A 267 19.61 2.75 9.80
N LYS A 268 20.30 3.08 8.70
CA LYS A 268 20.56 4.47 8.27
C LYS A 268 19.30 5.26 7.90
N PHE A 269 18.20 4.58 7.56
CA PHE A 269 16.93 5.22 7.25
C PHE A 269 16.18 5.67 8.51
N ILE A 270 16.67 5.40 9.72
CA ILE A 270 16.02 5.89 10.93
C ILE A 270 16.50 7.29 11.29
N SER A 271 15.58 8.25 11.33
CA SER A 271 15.82 9.51 12.01
C SER A 271 15.48 9.38 13.49
N HIS A 272 16.49 9.16 14.34
CA HIS A 272 16.27 9.08 15.79
C HIS A 272 15.81 10.41 16.42
N VAL A 273 16.11 11.55 15.76
CA VAL A 273 15.72 12.88 16.22
C VAL A 273 14.22 13.09 16.04
N HIS A 274 13.69 12.75 14.87
CA HIS A 274 12.27 12.95 14.53
C HIS A 274 11.41 11.72 14.79
N GLY A 275 12.02 10.56 15.00
CA GLY A 275 11.32 9.31 15.25
C GLY A 275 10.62 8.74 14.04
N VAL A 276 11.20 8.88 12.85
CA VAL A 276 10.57 8.47 11.58
C VAL A 276 11.52 7.61 10.75
N VAL A 277 10.92 6.90 9.79
CA VAL A 277 11.66 6.31 8.68
C VAL A 277 11.83 7.40 7.62
N LEU A 278 13.07 7.66 7.25
CA LEU A 278 13.45 8.53 6.13
C LEU A 278 13.22 7.73 4.85
N GLU A 279 12.59 8.34 3.84
CA GLU A 279 12.46 7.66 2.54
C GLU A 279 13.78 7.57 1.78
N SER A 280 14.68 8.52 1.96
CA SER A 280 15.93 8.52 1.20
C SER A 280 17.13 8.88 2.07
N ILE A 281 18.29 8.32 1.73
CA ILE A 281 19.58 8.67 2.32
C ILE A 281 20.59 9.03 1.23
N ASP A 282 21.73 9.57 1.66
CA ASP A 282 22.90 9.85 0.83
C ASP A 282 22.64 10.82 -0.35
N ALA A 283 21.65 11.70 -0.19
CA ALA A 283 21.32 12.75 -1.14
C ALA A 283 22.35 13.91 -1.12
N PRO A 284 22.77 14.47 -2.27
CA PRO A 284 23.64 15.65 -2.32
C PRO A 284 23.04 16.84 -1.55
N ARG A 285 23.88 17.65 -0.87
CA ARG A 285 23.43 18.68 0.10
C ARG A 285 22.44 19.72 -0.44
N ASP A 286 22.38 19.92 -1.74
CA ASP A 286 21.50 20.85 -2.46
C ASP A 286 20.12 20.26 -2.82
N THR A 287 19.94 18.95 -2.70
CA THR A 287 18.63 18.27 -2.78
C THR A 287 17.91 18.20 -1.43
N ILE A 288 18.61 18.58 -0.36
CA ILE A 288 18.14 18.45 1.02
C ILE A 288 17.37 19.70 1.38
N HIS A 289 16.05 19.59 1.51
CA HIS A 289 15.40 20.20 2.68
C HIS A 289 14.15 19.44 3.15
N GLU A 290 13.33 18.79 2.30
CA GLU A 290 11.96 18.41 2.74
C GLU A 290 11.38 17.09 2.17
N THR A 291 12.15 16.22 1.51
CA THR A 291 11.66 14.98 0.84
C THR A 291 11.72 13.70 1.69
N PHE A 292 12.15 13.76 2.95
CA PHE A 292 12.36 12.56 3.75
C PHE A 292 11.09 11.91 4.31
N ILE A 293 9.98 12.65 4.33
CA ILE A 293 8.66 12.15 4.73
C ILE A 293 7.87 11.91 3.46
N ASP A 294 7.66 10.64 3.14
CA ASP A 294 7.01 10.19 1.92
C ASP A 294 6.04 9.06 2.24
N THR A 295 4.89 9.04 1.58
CA THR A 295 3.95 7.92 1.70
C THR A 295 4.56 6.62 1.16
N SER A 296 5.57 6.66 0.29
CA SER A 296 6.30 5.48 -0.17
C SER A 296 6.94 4.70 0.98
N THR A 297 7.28 5.30 2.13
CA THR A 297 7.78 4.52 3.28
C THR A 297 6.72 3.57 3.83
N ILE A 298 5.46 4.00 3.82
CA ILE A 298 4.33 3.18 4.26
C ILE A 298 3.99 2.14 3.19
N LEU A 299 4.01 2.53 1.91
CA LEU A 299 3.85 1.58 0.82
C LEU A 299 4.96 0.50 0.88
N ALA A 300 6.21 0.87 1.15
CA ALA A 300 7.34 -0.05 1.27
C ALA A 300 7.08 -1.12 2.33
N VAL A 301 6.51 -0.74 3.47
CA VAL A 301 6.10 -1.70 4.50
C VAL A 301 5.00 -2.63 3.98
N LEU A 302 3.99 -2.10 3.30
CA LEU A 302 2.87 -2.88 2.75
C LEU A 302 3.28 -3.89 1.66
N TYR A 303 4.26 -3.52 0.84
CA TYR A 303 4.73 -4.35 -0.28
C TYR A 303 5.98 -5.17 0.07
N GLY A 304 6.79 -4.73 1.04
CA GLY A 304 8.13 -5.24 1.36
C GLY A 304 8.28 -5.95 2.71
N TYR A 305 7.30 -5.89 3.62
CA TYR A 305 7.37 -6.62 4.89
C TYR A 305 7.40 -8.15 4.68
N ASN A 306 8.21 -8.85 5.49
CA ASN A 306 8.46 -10.29 5.41
C ASN A 306 7.92 -11.10 6.60
N ASP A 307 7.03 -10.52 7.41
CA ASP A 307 6.49 -11.17 8.61
C ASP A 307 7.57 -11.58 9.64
N ASP A 308 8.66 -10.81 9.72
CA ASP A 308 9.85 -11.09 10.53
C ASP A 308 10.16 -10.01 11.59
N GLY A 309 9.24 -9.07 11.81
CA GLY A 309 9.39 -7.97 12.75
C GLY A 309 10.24 -6.80 12.27
N PHE A 310 10.98 -6.93 11.16
CA PHE A 310 11.84 -5.86 10.65
C PHE A 310 11.01 -4.81 9.88
N TYR A 311 10.94 -3.58 10.40
CA TYR A 311 10.01 -2.54 9.91
C TYR A 311 8.56 -3.05 9.79
N ALA A 312 8.10 -3.79 10.80
CA ALA A 312 6.72 -4.25 10.86
C ALA A 312 5.74 -3.05 10.89
N PRO A 313 4.45 -3.24 10.54
CA PRO A 313 3.50 -2.13 10.57
C PRO A 313 3.36 -1.42 11.92
N ASP A 314 3.61 -2.13 13.02
CA ASP A 314 3.61 -1.62 14.40
C ASP A 314 5.00 -1.24 14.93
N ASP A 315 6.02 -1.17 14.07
CA ASP A 315 7.31 -0.58 14.42
C ASP A 315 7.10 0.90 14.82
N PRO A 316 7.70 1.37 15.95
CA PRO A 316 7.48 2.73 16.43
C PRO A 316 7.80 3.83 15.42
N TYR A 317 8.83 3.64 14.59
CA TYR A 317 9.23 4.62 13.58
C TYR A 317 8.23 4.62 12.42
N VAL A 318 7.73 3.46 12.01
CA VAL A 318 6.69 3.34 10.97
C VAL A 318 5.38 3.97 11.46
N MET A 319 4.93 3.65 12.68
CA MET A 319 3.73 4.25 13.29
C MET A 319 3.80 5.77 13.34
N ASN A 320 4.95 6.32 13.78
CA ASN A 320 5.10 7.77 13.87
C ASN A 320 5.21 8.42 12.48
N THR A 321 5.82 7.75 11.51
CA THR A 321 5.86 8.23 10.10
C THR A 321 4.44 8.34 9.54
N ALA A 322 3.61 7.31 9.73
CA ALA A 322 2.20 7.33 9.34
C ALA A 322 1.41 8.45 10.04
N ASN A 323 1.67 8.68 11.33
CA ASN A 323 1.04 9.79 12.06
C ASN A 323 1.48 11.16 11.55
N LEU A 324 2.76 11.35 11.23
CA LEU A 324 3.27 12.61 10.71
C LEU A 324 2.71 12.92 9.32
N LEU A 325 2.65 11.91 8.43
CA LEU A 325 1.98 12.03 7.13
C LEU A 325 0.52 12.47 7.29
N ARG A 326 -0.22 11.84 8.23
CA ARG A 326 -1.62 12.21 8.54
C ARG A 326 -1.72 13.68 8.96
N LEU A 327 -0.83 14.14 9.83
CA LEU A 327 -0.83 15.53 10.31
C LEU A 327 -0.50 16.51 9.18
N ILE A 328 0.51 16.21 8.35
CA ILE A 328 0.91 17.08 7.24
C ILE A 328 -0.23 17.20 6.21
N TYR A 329 -0.73 16.07 5.71
CA TYR A 329 -1.72 16.10 4.63
C TYR A 329 -3.08 16.62 5.07
N LYS A 330 -3.42 16.51 6.36
CA LYS A 330 -4.62 17.12 6.93
C LYS A 330 -4.73 18.61 6.60
N ASP A 331 -3.60 19.33 6.61
CA ASP A 331 -3.56 20.79 6.42
C ASP A 331 -3.00 21.22 5.05
N LEU A 332 -2.12 20.41 4.46
CA LEU A 332 -1.46 20.72 3.18
C LEU A 332 -2.46 20.86 2.02
N PHE A 333 -3.48 20.00 1.97
CA PHE A 333 -4.46 19.99 0.89
C PHE A 333 -5.74 20.77 1.25
N PRO A 334 -6.12 21.79 0.47
CA PRO A 334 -7.38 22.51 0.68
C PRO A 334 -8.63 21.62 0.70
N VAL A 335 -8.68 20.56 -0.11
CA VAL A 335 -9.77 19.57 -0.09
C VAL A 335 -9.90 18.89 1.27
N ASN A 336 -8.79 18.50 1.91
CA ASN A 336 -8.81 17.94 3.26
C ASN A 336 -9.33 18.93 4.29
N ARG A 337 -9.03 20.24 4.17
CA ARG A 337 -9.52 21.25 5.14
C ARG A 337 -11.03 21.49 5.06
N ARG A 338 -11.69 21.07 3.97
CA ARG A 338 -13.14 21.23 3.76
C ARG A 338 -13.92 19.93 3.89
N ARG A 339 -13.26 18.81 4.20
CA ARG A 339 -13.88 17.50 4.35
C ARG A 339 -14.86 17.47 5.53
N SER A 340 -15.88 16.63 5.44
CA SER A 340 -16.77 16.36 6.59
C SER A 340 -16.04 15.58 7.70
N GLN A 341 -16.60 15.52 8.91
CA GLN A 341 -15.99 14.77 10.02
C GLN A 341 -15.97 13.24 9.80
N ASP A 342 -16.79 12.76 8.86
CA ASP A 342 -16.87 11.37 8.46
C ASP A 342 -15.84 11.00 7.38
N GLU A 343 -15.18 11.99 6.78
CA GLU A 343 -14.13 11.78 5.78
C GLU A 343 -12.73 11.79 6.41
N GLY A 344 -11.96 10.75 6.06
CA GLY A 344 -10.55 10.64 6.41
C GLY A 344 -9.68 11.62 5.62
N VAL A 345 -8.39 11.63 5.95
CA VAL A 345 -7.40 12.45 5.22
C VAL A 345 -7.10 11.81 3.87
N LEU A 346 -7.06 12.60 2.80
CA LEU A 346 -6.45 12.22 1.53
C LEU A 346 -4.94 12.42 1.59
N PHE A 347 -4.16 11.49 1.03
CA PHE A 347 -2.70 11.47 1.09
C PHE A 347 -2.08 11.62 -0.30
N GLY A 348 -0.98 12.36 -0.41
CA GLY A 348 -0.18 12.50 -1.64
C GLY A 348 1.11 11.67 -1.57
N ARG A 349 2.09 11.96 -2.44
CA ARG A 349 3.41 11.33 -2.43
C ARG A 349 4.27 11.86 -1.28
N PHE A 350 4.73 13.10 -1.40
CA PHE A 350 5.49 13.84 -0.38
C PHE A 350 5.08 15.33 -0.30
N PRO A 351 5.38 16.06 0.80
CA PRO A 351 4.81 17.39 1.04
C PRO A 351 5.13 18.47 -0.01
N ASN A 352 6.33 18.40 -0.62
CA ASN A 352 6.82 19.34 -1.63
C ASN A 352 6.73 18.79 -3.05
N ASP A 353 5.79 17.88 -3.28
CA ASP A 353 5.52 17.37 -4.62
C ASP A 353 5.20 18.52 -5.59
N ASN A 354 5.87 18.50 -6.74
CA ASN A 354 5.79 19.51 -7.78
C ASN A 354 5.23 18.94 -9.10
N TYR A 355 4.54 17.80 -9.03
CA TYR A 355 3.78 17.21 -10.12
C TYR A 355 2.29 17.20 -9.77
N ASP A 356 1.44 17.70 -10.66
CA ASP A 356 -0.01 17.77 -10.46
C ASP A 356 -0.79 16.79 -11.36
N GLY A 357 -0.18 15.70 -11.83
CA GLY A 357 -0.85 14.78 -12.75
C GLY A 357 -0.78 15.22 -14.22
N ILE A 358 -0.40 16.47 -14.52
CA ILE A 358 -0.34 16.99 -15.90
C ILE A 358 0.99 17.70 -16.15
N ALA A 359 1.39 18.60 -15.24
CA ALA A 359 2.60 19.39 -15.33
C ALA A 359 3.55 19.07 -14.16
N THR A 360 4.85 19.28 -14.39
CA THR A 360 5.89 19.19 -13.37
C THR A 360 6.73 20.45 -13.38
N GLY A 361 7.07 20.98 -12.19
CA GLY A 361 8.10 22.01 -12.07
C GLY A 361 7.80 23.13 -11.08
N ASN A 362 8.57 24.22 -11.17
CA ASN A 362 8.48 25.33 -10.22
C ASN A 362 7.10 25.99 -10.23
N GLY A 363 6.48 26.08 -9.06
CA GLY A 363 5.16 26.67 -8.88
C GLY A 363 3.99 25.69 -9.08
N VAL A 364 4.24 24.50 -9.65
CA VAL A 364 3.29 23.39 -9.64
C VAL A 364 3.26 22.80 -8.25
N LYS A 365 2.07 22.39 -7.79
CA LYS A 365 1.91 21.78 -6.46
C LYS A 365 1.15 20.48 -6.59
N GLY A 366 1.71 19.42 -6.01
CA GLY A 366 1.12 18.09 -6.13
C GLY A 366 -0.18 17.91 -5.39
N ASN A 367 -0.83 16.81 -5.72
CA ASN A 367 -2.18 16.48 -5.30
C ASN A 367 -2.20 15.29 -4.34
N PRO A 368 -3.33 15.03 -3.67
CA PRO A 368 -3.61 13.70 -3.15
C PRO A 368 -3.67 12.67 -4.28
N TRP A 369 -3.22 11.46 -3.98
CA TRP A 369 -3.19 10.31 -4.90
C TRP A 369 -4.11 9.22 -4.39
N PHE A 370 -4.81 8.54 -5.30
CA PHE A 370 -5.70 7.43 -4.93
C PHE A 370 -4.90 6.29 -4.28
N LEU A 371 -3.78 5.87 -4.89
CA LEU A 371 -2.95 4.80 -4.37
C LEU A 371 -2.31 5.13 -3.01
N CYS A 372 -1.89 6.39 -2.78
CA CYS A 372 -1.32 6.80 -1.49
C CYS A 372 -2.39 6.81 -0.40
N THR A 373 -3.58 7.33 -0.72
CA THR A 373 -4.72 7.37 0.20
C THR A 373 -5.19 5.96 0.58
N LEU A 374 -5.37 5.08 -0.42
CA LEU A 374 -5.75 3.68 -0.21
C LEU A 374 -4.64 2.86 0.46
N GLY A 375 -3.37 3.18 0.19
CA GLY A 375 -2.22 2.63 0.89
C GLY A 375 -2.25 2.95 2.39
N MET A 376 -2.54 4.20 2.76
CA MET A 376 -2.70 4.58 4.17
C MET A 376 -3.89 3.89 4.84
N ALA A 377 -5.03 3.75 4.15
CA ALA A 377 -6.15 2.94 4.65
C ALA A 377 -5.74 1.47 4.88
N ARG A 378 -5.06 0.86 3.90
CA ARG A 378 -4.53 -0.50 4.00
C ARG A 378 -3.58 -0.66 5.18
N TYR A 379 -2.67 0.30 5.39
CA TYR A 379 -1.76 0.31 6.52
C TYR A 379 -2.51 0.32 7.86
N TYR A 380 -3.53 1.16 8.03
CA TYR A 380 -4.34 1.16 9.25
C TYR A 380 -5.14 -0.14 9.44
N PHE A 381 -5.64 -0.77 8.38
CA PHE A 381 -6.26 -2.10 8.48
C PHE A 381 -5.26 -3.17 8.95
N GLU A 382 -4.03 -3.19 8.40
CA GLU A 382 -2.99 -4.14 8.83
C GLU A 382 -2.54 -3.87 10.27
N LEU A 383 -2.41 -2.61 10.67
CA LEU A 383 -2.10 -2.23 12.06
C LEU A 383 -3.22 -2.67 13.01
N ALA A 384 -4.49 -2.45 12.64
CA ALA A 384 -5.64 -2.89 13.43
C ALA A 384 -5.65 -4.41 13.62
N LYS A 385 -5.34 -5.17 12.56
CA LYS A 385 -5.21 -6.63 12.63
C LYS A 385 -4.16 -7.02 13.67
N ARG A 386 -2.95 -6.45 13.63
CA ARG A 386 -1.88 -6.76 14.59
C ARG A 386 -2.27 -6.46 16.04
N PHE A 387 -2.83 -5.27 16.29
CA PHE A 387 -3.34 -4.91 17.61
C PHE A 387 -4.46 -5.86 18.08
N SER A 388 -5.31 -6.32 17.17
CA SER A 388 -6.33 -7.30 17.49
C SER A 388 -5.78 -8.70 17.79
N GLU A 389 -4.58 -9.05 17.32
CA GLU A 389 -3.97 -10.37 17.55
C GLU A 389 -3.15 -10.41 18.84
N TYR A 390 -2.66 -9.27 19.34
CA TYR A 390 -1.93 -9.21 20.60
C TYR A 390 -2.79 -9.53 21.83
N THR A 391 -2.22 -10.26 22.78
CA THR A 391 -2.80 -10.45 24.12
C THR A 391 -2.48 -9.27 25.03
N THR A 392 -1.22 -8.84 25.00
CA THR A 392 -0.71 -7.65 25.66
C THR A 392 0.36 -6.99 24.77
N LEU A 393 0.59 -5.69 24.96
CA LEU A 393 1.65 -4.97 24.27
C LEU A 393 2.26 -3.94 25.21
N THR A 394 3.58 -3.98 25.40
CA THR A 394 4.29 -2.93 26.14
C THR A 394 4.69 -1.82 25.18
N ILE A 395 4.31 -0.58 25.52
CA ILE A 395 4.75 0.62 24.80
C ILE A 395 6.23 0.82 25.10
N HIS A 396 7.08 0.40 24.17
CA HIS A 396 8.53 0.37 24.36
C HIS A 396 9.24 1.60 23.77
N SER A 397 8.50 2.48 23.08
CA SER A 397 9.06 3.67 22.45
C SER A 397 8.09 4.85 22.51
N LYS A 398 8.62 6.03 22.79
CA LYS A 398 7.86 7.29 22.79
C LYS A 398 7.24 7.61 21.44
N TRP A 399 7.78 7.07 20.35
CA TRP A 399 7.30 7.30 18.99
C TRP A 399 5.96 6.61 18.69
N MET A 400 5.54 5.65 19.53
CA MET A 400 4.20 5.07 19.43
C MET A 400 3.11 6.02 19.95
N LEU A 401 3.45 6.87 20.93
CA LEU A 401 2.48 7.68 21.69
C LEU A 401 1.63 8.62 20.83
N PRO A 402 2.17 9.38 19.86
CA PRO A 402 1.36 10.36 19.11
C PRO A 402 0.19 9.74 18.36
N LEU A 403 0.38 8.56 17.78
CA LEU A 403 -0.70 7.84 17.10
C LEU A 403 -1.67 7.22 18.11
N LEU A 404 -1.17 6.61 19.19
CA LEU A 404 -2.01 6.02 20.23
C LEU A 404 -2.91 7.06 20.91
N ASP A 405 -2.37 8.22 21.28
CA ASP A 405 -3.12 9.33 21.89
C ASP A 405 -4.22 9.85 20.95
N HIS A 406 -3.92 9.94 19.63
CA HIS A 406 -4.92 10.31 18.63
C HIS A 406 -6.08 9.30 18.56
N LEU A 407 -5.76 8.00 18.58
CA LEU A 407 -6.74 6.92 18.53
C LEU A 407 -7.56 6.83 19.83
N GLY A 408 -6.94 7.10 20.98
CA GLY A 408 -7.60 7.15 22.28
C GLY A 408 -8.56 8.33 22.44
N SER A 409 -8.23 9.49 21.85
CA SER A 409 -9.07 10.70 21.91
C SER A 409 -10.33 10.61 21.02
N SER A 410 -10.29 9.79 19.97
CA SER A 410 -11.36 9.70 18.95
C SER A 410 -12.64 9.01 19.46
N HIS A 411 -12.62 8.42 20.66
CA HIS A 411 -13.79 7.79 21.30
C HIS A 411 -14.61 8.72 22.21
N SER A 412 -14.14 9.94 22.51
CA SER A 412 -14.82 10.82 23.49
C SER A 412 -16.01 11.62 22.93
N HIS A 413 -16.30 11.54 21.63
CA HIS A 413 -17.37 12.33 21.01
C HIS A 413 -18.77 11.67 21.01
N SER A 414 -18.88 10.39 21.37
CA SER A 414 -20.16 9.66 21.41
C SER A 414 -20.83 9.59 22.79
N MET A 415 -20.22 10.17 23.83
CA MET A 415 -20.82 10.29 25.17
C MET A 415 -20.45 11.65 25.75
N PRO A 416 -21.35 12.38 26.43
CA PRO A 416 -20.94 13.56 27.19
C PRO A 416 -19.86 13.13 28.19
N PRO A 417 -18.74 13.86 28.31
CA PRO A 417 -17.67 13.50 29.21
C PRO A 417 -18.24 13.42 30.63
N VAL A 418 -18.22 12.21 31.20
CA VAL A 418 -18.38 12.07 32.64
C VAL A 418 -17.22 12.82 33.27
N VAL A 419 -17.53 13.85 34.04
CA VAL A 419 -16.55 14.68 34.74
C VAL A 419 -15.62 13.77 35.53
N GLY A 420 -14.37 13.59 35.06
CA GLY A 420 -13.35 12.79 35.75
C GLY A 420 -12.63 11.72 34.93
N GLU A 421 -13.05 11.39 33.70
CA GLU A 421 -12.26 10.52 32.82
C GLU A 421 -11.16 11.34 32.14
N ALA A 422 -9.94 11.23 32.66
CA ALA A 422 -8.75 11.74 32.00
C ALA A 422 -8.66 11.14 30.58
N LEU A 423 -8.31 11.98 29.61
CA LEU A 423 -7.80 11.52 28.32
C LEU A 423 -6.80 10.39 28.61
N ASN A 424 -6.98 9.20 28.04
CA ASN A 424 -6.05 8.08 28.21
C ASN A 424 -4.69 8.51 27.63
N HIS A 425 -3.87 9.16 28.46
CA HIS A 425 -2.50 9.51 28.12
C HIS A 425 -1.67 8.26 28.26
N PHE A 426 -1.28 7.69 27.13
CA PHE A 426 -0.40 6.54 27.11
C PHE A 426 1.01 6.94 27.54
N GLN A 427 1.75 6.02 28.16
CA GLN A 427 3.14 6.27 28.56
C GLN A 427 4.09 5.13 28.18
N VAL A 428 5.37 5.45 27.97
CA VAL A 428 6.40 4.44 27.74
C VAL A 428 6.54 3.55 28.98
N GLY A 429 6.60 2.24 28.77
CA GLY A 429 6.61 1.21 29.81
C GLY A 429 5.21 0.71 30.19
N GLU A 430 4.13 1.40 29.79
CA GLU A 430 2.77 0.90 29.99
C GLU A 430 2.55 -0.39 29.19
N THR A 431 1.92 -1.38 29.84
CA THR A 431 1.53 -2.63 29.18
C THR A 431 0.03 -2.63 28.95
N LEU A 432 -0.33 -2.42 27.68
CA LEU A 432 -1.70 -2.41 27.20
C LEU A 432 -2.30 -3.80 27.33
N GLN A 433 -3.45 -3.87 27.98
CA GLN A 433 -4.24 -5.09 28.11
C GLN A 433 -5.12 -5.31 26.89
N LYS A 434 -5.62 -6.53 26.74
CA LYS A 434 -6.46 -6.93 25.59
C LYS A 434 -7.61 -5.97 25.28
N ALA A 435 -8.31 -5.49 26.31
CA ALA A 435 -9.42 -4.55 26.14
C ALA A 435 -8.96 -3.22 25.50
N GLN A 436 -7.84 -2.65 25.97
CA GLN A 436 -7.25 -1.43 25.39
C GLN A 436 -6.77 -1.67 23.95
N LEU A 437 -6.13 -2.81 23.69
CA LEU A 437 -5.70 -3.21 22.35
C LEU A 437 -6.87 -3.32 21.37
N CYS A 438 -7.99 -3.88 21.82
CA CYS A 438 -9.21 -3.96 21.02
C CYS A 438 -9.85 -2.58 20.78
N GLN A 439 -9.82 -1.66 21.75
CA GLN A 439 -10.28 -0.28 21.54
C GLN A 439 -9.42 0.44 20.48
N ILE A 440 -8.10 0.28 20.55
CA ILE A 440 -7.16 0.84 19.57
C ILE A 440 -7.41 0.23 18.18
N ALA A 441 -7.56 -1.10 18.09
CA ALA A 441 -7.87 -1.78 16.83
C ALA A 441 -9.19 -1.27 16.23
N LYS A 442 -10.24 -1.08 17.04
CA LYS A 442 -11.52 -0.54 16.59
C LYS A 442 -11.40 0.91 16.08
N ALA A 443 -10.60 1.74 16.76
CA ALA A 443 -10.32 3.10 16.32
C ALA A 443 -9.59 3.11 14.97
N LEU A 444 -8.58 2.27 14.80
CA LEU A 444 -7.85 2.11 13.53
C LEU A 444 -8.77 1.65 12.39
N LEU A 445 -9.63 0.65 12.63
CA LEU A 445 -10.63 0.21 11.64
C LEU A 445 -11.55 1.36 11.22
N THR A 446 -11.97 2.18 12.18
CA THR A 446 -12.85 3.33 11.91
C THR A 446 -12.13 4.40 11.10
N GLU A 447 -10.90 4.76 11.45
CA GLU A 447 -10.10 5.74 10.70
C GLU A 447 -9.79 5.23 9.28
N ALA A 448 -9.47 3.95 9.13
CA ALA A 448 -9.25 3.34 7.82
C ALA A 448 -10.51 3.39 6.94
N ASP A 449 -11.68 3.07 7.51
CA ASP A 449 -12.98 3.18 6.81
C ASP A 449 -13.29 4.62 6.39
N LYS A 450 -12.96 5.61 7.24
CA LYS A 450 -13.10 7.03 6.89
C LYS A 450 -12.19 7.44 5.73
N ILE A 451 -10.96 6.91 5.65
CA ILE A 451 -10.06 7.16 4.51
C ILE A 451 -10.65 6.55 3.22
N VAL A 452 -11.17 5.32 3.28
CA VAL A 452 -11.86 4.70 2.13
C VAL A 452 -13.13 5.48 1.75
N TYR A 453 -13.85 6.02 2.74
CA TYR A 453 -15.00 6.87 2.50
C TYR A 453 -14.61 8.22 1.85
N ALA A 454 -13.47 8.81 2.22
CA ALA A 454 -12.95 9.98 1.51
C ALA A 454 -12.69 9.67 0.02
N VAL A 455 -12.16 8.48 -0.29
CA VAL A 455 -12.03 8.03 -1.69
C VAL A 455 -13.40 7.97 -2.36
N TYR A 456 -14.40 7.31 -1.76
CA TYR A 456 -15.77 7.26 -2.29
C TYR A 456 -16.32 8.64 -2.67
N ARG A 457 -16.05 9.67 -1.87
CA ARG A 457 -16.53 11.05 -2.09
C ARG A 457 -15.89 11.73 -3.30
N HIS A 458 -14.75 11.23 -3.76
CA HIS A 458 -13.94 11.81 -4.84
C HIS A 458 -13.85 10.91 -6.08
N VAL A 459 -14.50 9.75 -6.06
CA VAL A 459 -14.64 8.87 -7.22
C VAL A 459 -15.91 9.27 -8.01
N PRO A 460 -15.82 9.47 -9.33
CA PRO A 460 -17.00 9.74 -10.16
C PRO A 460 -17.95 8.54 -10.19
N GLU A 461 -19.21 8.74 -10.61
CA GLU A 461 -20.22 7.67 -10.67
C GLU A 461 -19.81 6.45 -11.51
N THR A 462 -18.87 6.63 -12.44
CA THR A 462 -18.31 5.55 -13.28
C THR A 462 -17.42 4.57 -12.51
N GLY A 463 -17.02 4.90 -11.27
CA GLY A 463 -16.04 4.15 -10.49
C GLY A 463 -14.63 4.20 -11.10
N MET A 464 -14.33 5.24 -11.89
CA MET A 464 -13.00 5.40 -12.48
C MET A 464 -12.02 5.89 -11.41
N LEU A 465 -10.92 5.17 -11.23
CA LEU A 465 -9.80 5.64 -10.41
C LEU A 465 -8.71 6.21 -11.33
N THR A 466 -8.41 7.49 -11.16
CA THR A 466 -7.26 8.15 -11.80
C THR A 466 -6.02 8.02 -10.95
N GLU A 467 -4.92 8.63 -11.38
CA GLU A 467 -3.72 8.80 -10.57
C GLU A 467 -3.98 9.68 -9.33
N GLU A 468 -4.57 10.86 -9.55
CA GLU A 468 -4.67 11.91 -8.56
C GLU A 468 -6.11 12.40 -8.32
N ILE A 469 -6.29 13.09 -7.20
CA ILE A 469 -7.48 13.85 -6.82
C ILE A 469 -7.05 15.31 -6.70
N ASN A 470 -7.62 16.22 -7.51
CA ASN A 470 -7.24 17.64 -7.47
C ASN A 470 -7.33 18.21 -6.06
N ARG A 471 -6.22 18.77 -5.55
CA ARG A 471 -6.10 19.26 -4.16
C ARG A 471 -7.07 20.38 -3.79
N PHE A 472 -7.64 21.09 -4.78
CA PHE A 472 -8.54 22.22 -4.58
C PHE A 472 -10.00 21.88 -4.84
N THR A 473 -10.33 21.00 -5.78
CA THR A 473 -11.73 20.71 -6.16
C THR A 473 -12.18 19.35 -5.66
N GLY A 474 -11.25 18.40 -5.51
CA GLY A 474 -11.58 17.01 -5.22
C GLY A 474 -12.05 16.21 -6.43
N PHE A 475 -11.94 16.76 -7.64
CA PHE A 475 -12.21 16.03 -8.89
C PHE A 475 -10.99 15.20 -9.31
N GLU A 476 -11.24 14.20 -10.15
CA GLU A 476 -10.22 13.35 -10.74
C GLU A 476 -9.20 14.15 -11.57
N GLN A 477 -7.92 13.79 -11.46
CA GLN A 477 -6.81 14.44 -12.18
C GLN A 477 -5.70 13.42 -12.47
N GLY A 478 -4.88 13.69 -13.48
CA GLY A 478 -3.78 12.81 -13.90
C GLY A 478 -4.22 11.65 -14.79
N ALA A 479 -3.39 10.60 -14.84
CA ALA A 479 -3.62 9.45 -15.70
C ALA A 479 -4.96 8.76 -15.42
N LYS A 480 -5.74 8.50 -16.47
CA LYS A 480 -7.07 7.87 -16.36
C LYS A 480 -6.98 6.35 -16.29
N ASN A 481 -7.84 5.72 -15.50
CA ASN A 481 -7.83 4.27 -15.29
C ASN A 481 -6.44 3.75 -14.87
N LEU A 482 -5.81 4.39 -13.89
CA LEU A 482 -4.50 3.97 -13.41
C LEU A 482 -4.61 2.59 -12.74
N THR A 483 -3.90 1.59 -13.27
CA THR A 483 -3.95 0.20 -12.79
C THR A 483 -3.60 0.10 -11.32
N TRP A 484 -2.54 0.80 -10.88
CA TRP A 484 -2.10 0.77 -9.49
C TRP A 484 -3.17 1.36 -8.54
N SER A 485 -3.95 2.37 -8.94
CA SER A 485 -5.06 2.87 -8.11
C SER A 485 -6.13 1.79 -7.89
N TYR A 486 -6.47 1.01 -8.92
CA TYR A 486 -7.39 -0.12 -8.79
C TYR A 486 -6.80 -1.25 -7.92
N ASP A 487 -5.51 -1.58 -8.09
CA ASP A 487 -4.82 -2.56 -7.25
C ASP A 487 -4.80 -2.13 -5.77
N SER A 488 -4.56 -0.85 -5.50
CA SER A 488 -4.61 -0.30 -4.15
C SER A 488 -5.99 -0.38 -3.54
N PHE A 489 -7.06 -0.17 -4.31
CA PHE A 489 -8.43 -0.33 -3.82
C PHE A 489 -8.71 -1.79 -3.44
N VAL A 490 -8.45 -2.72 -4.36
CA VAL A 490 -8.67 -4.16 -4.14
C VAL A 490 -7.91 -4.65 -2.92
N THR A 491 -6.62 -4.30 -2.81
CA THR A 491 -5.79 -4.75 -1.69
C THR A 491 -6.17 -4.11 -0.36
N ALA A 492 -6.59 -2.84 -0.33
CA ALA A 492 -7.12 -2.20 0.87
C ALA A 492 -8.40 -2.90 1.37
N ILE A 493 -9.34 -3.24 0.47
CA ILE A 493 -10.58 -3.94 0.85
C ILE A 493 -10.33 -5.39 1.27
N TRP A 494 -9.34 -6.08 0.68
CA TRP A 494 -8.92 -7.39 1.19
C TRP A 494 -8.34 -7.29 2.60
N SER A 495 -7.48 -6.30 2.86
CA SER A 495 -6.96 -6.03 4.20
C SER A 495 -8.07 -5.68 5.18
N ARG A 496 -9.05 -4.85 4.78
CA ARG A 496 -10.26 -4.56 5.57
C ARG A 496 -10.99 -5.83 5.98
N LYS A 497 -11.27 -6.73 5.03
CA LYS A 497 -11.98 -7.98 5.32
C LYS A 497 -11.18 -8.87 6.28
N HIS A 498 -9.87 -8.97 6.11
CA HIS A 498 -9.01 -9.77 6.98
C HIS A 498 -8.91 -9.18 8.38
N SER A 499 -8.75 -7.85 8.51
CA SER A 499 -8.64 -7.17 9.79
C SER A 499 -9.95 -7.21 10.57
N LEU A 500 -11.11 -7.04 9.92
CA LEU A 500 -12.42 -7.24 10.54
C LEU A 500 -12.59 -8.67 11.06
N LYS A 501 -12.21 -9.68 10.28
CA LYS A 501 -12.26 -11.07 10.72
C LYS A 501 -11.35 -11.31 11.94
N ALA A 502 -10.11 -10.82 11.90
CA ALA A 502 -9.18 -10.94 13.02
C ALA A 502 -9.70 -10.22 14.27
N PHE A 503 -10.25 -9.01 14.10
CA PHE A 503 -10.87 -8.23 15.16
C PHE A 503 -12.01 -9.00 15.82
N HIS A 504 -13.01 -9.46 15.06
CA HIS A 504 -14.13 -10.22 15.63
C HIS A 504 -13.72 -11.56 16.25
N SER A 505 -12.63 -12.18 15.79
CA SER A 505 -12.15 -13.45 16.36
C SER A 505 -11.44 -13.26 17.70
N ASN A 506 -10.79 -12.11 17.90
CA ASN A 506 -9.88 -11.89 19.02
C ASN A 506 -10.37 -10.82 20.02
N CYS A 507 -11.32 -9.96 19.63
CA CYS A 507 -11.87 -8.89 20.45
C CYS A 507 -13.34 -9.19 20.76
N PRO A 508 -13.67 -9.53 22.02
CA PRO A 508 -15.05 -9.77 22.42
C PRO A 508 -15.88 -8.48 22.28
N LEU A 509 -17.17 -8.66 21.95
CA LEU A 509 -18.16 -7.58 21.82
C LEU A 509 -18.39 -6.84 23.13
#